data_AF-A0A0Q7W698-F1
#
_entry.id   AF-A0A0Q7W698-F1
#
_cell.length_a   1.000
_cell.length_b   1.000
_cell.length_c   1.000
_cell.angle_alpha   90.00
_cell.angle_beta   90.00
_cell.angle_gamma   90.00
#
_symmetry.space_group_name_H-M   'P 1'
#
loop_
_entity.id
_entity.type
_entity.pdbx_description
1 polymer ?
#
loop_
_entity_poly.entity_id
_entity_poly.type
_entity_poly.pdbx_seq_one_letter_code
_entity_poly.pdbx_strand_id
1 'polypeptide(L)'
;MLAPHPLNLHRVARQCGVTLVDAEDNRSSGRKPGLCACKPTARAIGQAHGEAHLALVFRLCTETGNGLELHAATLQALSFLILVEVIPIGSALFEAFDRIDLGHVRRLARAMPGSTKHNMVALLYPMLTGTAMFEKAAA
;
A
#
# COMPACT_ATOMS: atom_id res chain seq x y z
N MET A 1 1.58 -22.50 10.41
CA MET A 1 1.73 -21.82 9.10
C MET A 1 0.48 -22.12 8.30
N LEU A 2 -0.35 -21.12 7.99
CA LEU A 2 -1.45 -21.29 7.04
C LEU A 2 -0.88 -21.56 5.65
N ALA A 3 -1.54 -22.40 4.85
CA ALA A 3 -1.13 -22.64 3.48
C ALA A 3 -1.23 -21.33 2.67
N PRO A 4 -0.31 -21.07 1.72
CA PRO A 4 -0.36 -19.87 0.90
C PRO A 4 -1.64 -19.85 0.06
N HIS A 5 -2.24 -18.68 -0.09
CA HIS A 5 -3.42 -18.49 -0.93
C HIS A 5 -3.06 -18.72 -2.41
N PRO A 6 -3.96 -19.34 -3.20
CA PRO A 6 -3.85 -19.33 -4.65
C PRO A 6 -3.74 -17.90 -5.18
N LEU A 7 -2.76 -17.63 -6.04
CA LEU A 7 -2.47 -16.29 -6.52
C LEU A 7 -2.13 -16.28 -8.02
N ASN A 8 -2.97 -15.63 -8.81
CA ASN A 8 -2.66 -15.17 -10.16
C ASN A 8 -2.26 -13.69 -10.12
N LEU A 9 -1.01 -13.44 -9.76
CA LEU A 9 -0.46 -12.10 -9.56
C LEU A 9 -0.64 -11.18 -10.79
N HIS A 10 -0.41 -11.70 -12.00
CA HIS A 10 -0.52 -10.91 -13.23
C HIS A 10 -1.97 -10.54 -13.56
N ARG A 11 -2.93 -11.43 -13.31
CA ARG A 11 -4.36 -11.14 -13.48
C ARG A 11 -4.80 -10.02 -12.54
N VAL A 12 -4.50 -10.16 -11.25
CA VAL A 12 -4.88 -9.16 -10.22
C VAL A 12 -4.24 -7.81 -10.53
N ALA A 13 -2.94 -7.77 -10.83
CA ALA A 13 -2.26 -6.53 -11.18
C ALA A 13 -2.92 -5.83 -12.39
N ARG A 14 -3.20 -6.58 -13.47
CA ARG A 14 -3.84 -6.03 -14.68
C ARG A 14 -5.22 -5.46 -14.41
N GLN A 15 -6.03 -6.14 -13.60
CA GLN A 15 -7.37 -5.68 -13.21
C GLN A 15 -7.34 -4.36 -12.43
N CYS A 16 -6.25 -4.09 -11.71
CA CYS A 16 -6.05 -2.87 -10.93
C CYS A 16 -5.29 -1.77 -11.70
N GLY A 17 -5.06 -1.93 -13.02
CA GLY A 17 -4.29 -0.98 -13.82
C GLY A 17 -2.78 -1.01 -13.54
N VAL A 18 -2.27 -2.10 -12.95
CA VAL A 18 -0.85 -2.28 -12.61
C VAL A 18 -0.15 -3.16 -13.64
N THR A 19 0.95 -2.65 -14.19
CA THR A 19 1.90 -3.41 -15.01
C THR A 19 3.07 -3.85 -14.15
N LEU A 20 3.31 -5.15 -14.10
CA LEU A 20 4.44 -5.74 -13.37
C LEU A 20 5.65 -5.83 -14.30
N VAL A 21 6.72 -5.12 -13.95
CA VAL A 21 7.99 -5.14 -14.68
C VAL A 21 9.09 -5.73 -13.80
N ASP A 22 10.16 -6.19 -14.43
CA ASP A 22 11.33 -6.61 -13.69
C ASP A 22 12.09 -5.39 -13.16
N ALA A 23 12.78 -5.58 -12.03
CA ALA A 23 13.45 -4.49 -11.34
C ALA A 23 14.57 -3.84 -12.17
N GLU A 24 15.11 -4.58 -13.13
CA GLU A 24 16.15 -4.13 -14.06
C GLU A 24 15.55 -3.18 -15.12
N ASP A 25 14.41 -3.53 -15.70
CA ASP A 25 13.70 -2.73 -16.72
C ASP A 25 13.21 -1.37 -16.19
N ASN A 26 12.92 -1.29 -14.89
CA ASN A 26 12.47 -0.05 -14.26
C ASN A 26 13.60 0.99 -14.09
N ARG A 27 14.87 0.59 -14.15
CA ARG A 27 15.99 1.54 -14.03
C ARG A 27 16.22 2.33 -15.32
N SER A 28 15.87 1.76 -16.47
CA SER A 28 16.14 2.35 -17.79
C SER A 28 14.98 3.19 -18.34
N SER A 29 13.73 2.85 -18.00
CA SER A 29 12.53 3.45 -18.60
C SER A 29 11.88 4.59 -17.79
N GLY A 30 12.41 4.87 -16.59
CA GLY A 30 11.83 5.82 -15.64
C GLY A 30 10.54 5.31 -15.00
N ARG A 31 10.09 5.97 -13.93
CA ARG A 31 8.84 5.60 -13.25
C ARG A 31 7.62 6.15 -13.98
N LYS A 32 6.59 5.31 -14.11
CA LYS A 32 5.27 5.69 -14.66
C LYS A 32 4.16 5.25 -13.69
N PRO A 33 3.05 5.99 -13.60
CA PRO A 33 1.90 5.54 -12.82
C PRO A 33 1.46 4.14 -13.26
N GLY A 34 1.12 3.27 -12.31
CA GLY A 34 0.72 1.89 -12.59
C GLY A 34 1.88 0.92 -12.82
N LEU A 35 3.14 1.36 -12.83
CA LEU A 35 4.30 0.47 -13.02
C LEU A 35 4.84 -0.04 -11.67
N CYS A 36 4.71 -1.34 -11.37
CA CYS A 36 5.34 -1.98 -10.19
C CYS A 36 6.52 -2.85 -10.61
N ALA A 37 7.70 -2.45 -10.16
CA ALA A 37 8.94 -3.23 -10.25
C ALA A 37 9.12 -4.20 -9.04
N CYS A 38 8.10 -4.29 -8.20
CA CYS A 38 8.08 -4.88 -6.88
C CYS A 38 7.42 -6.27 -6.82
N LYS A 39 7.59 -7.09 -7.89
CA LYS A 39 6.94 -8.41 -8.03
C LYS A 39 7.07 -9.31 -6.79
N PRO A 40 8.25 -9.45 -6.13
CA PRO A 40 8.37 -10.32 -4.96
C PRO A 40 7.50 -9.86 -3.78
N THR A 41 7.40 -8.55 -3.54
CA THR A 41 6.59 -7.98 -2.47
C THR A 41 5.10 -8.18 -2.74
N ALA A 42 4.65 -7.89 -3.95
CA ALA A 42 3.24 -8.10 -4.33
C ALA A 42 2.86 -9.58 -4.24
N ARG A 43 3.76 -10.48 -4.67
CA ARG A 43 3.57 -11.93 -4.53
C ARG A 43 3.42 -12.35 -3.07
N ALA A 44 4.32 -11.87 -2.20
CA ALA A 44 4.29 -12.20 -0.78
C ALA A 44 2.98 -11.73 -0.11
N ILE A 45 2.52 -10.51 -0.42
CA ILE A 45 1.24 -9.98 0.09
C ILE A 45 0.06 -10.84 -0.40
N GLY A 46 -0.01 -11.12 -1.70
CA GLY A 46 -1.09 -11.93 -2.27
C GLY A 46 -1.11 -13.37 -1.75
N GLN A 47 0.05 -13.99 -1.53
CA GLN A 47 0.11 -15.33 -0.95
C GLN A 47 -0.29 -15.34 0.52
N ALA A 48 0.03 -14.29 1.27
CA ALA A 48 -0.29 -14.18 2.69
C ALA A 48 -1.78 -13.84 2.94
N HIS A 49 -2.39 -13.00 2.10
CA HIS A 49 -3.70 -12.39 2.38
C HIS A 49 -4.74 -12.58 1.27
N GLY A 50 -4.37 -13.24 0.16
CA GLY A 50 -5.26 -13.51 -0.97
C GLY A 50 -5.31 -12.40 -2.02
N GLU A 51 -5.95 -12.71 -3.14
CA GLU A 51 -6.04 -11.83 -4.31
C GLU A 51 -6.84 -10.55 -4.04
N ALA A 52 -7.95 -10.64 -3.31
CA ALA A 52 -8.81 -9.49 -3.02
C ALA A 52 -8.08 -8.44 -2.17
N HIS A 53 -7.29 -8.88 -1.19
CA HIS A 53 -6.46 -8.01 -0.37
C HIS A 53 -5.39 -7.30 -1.20
N LEU A 54 -4.68 -8.05 -2.05
CA LEU A 54 -3.69 -7.46 -2.95
C LEU A 54 -4.32 -6.48 -3.95
N ALA A 55 -5.52 -6.79 -4.46
CA ALA A 55 -6.26 -5.90 -5.34
C ALA A 55 -6.58 -4.57 -4.63
N LEU A 56 -7.02 -4.61 -3.37
CA LEU A 56 -7.28 -3.41 -2.59
C LEU A 56 -6.01 -2.57 -2.40
N VAL A 57 -4.88 -3.20 -2.06
CA VAL A 57 -3.58 -2.52 -1.97
C VAL A 57 -3.21 -1.81 -3.27
N PHE A 58 -3.38 -2.46 -4.42
CA PHE A 58 -3.09 -1.84 -5.72
C PHE A 58 -4.03 -0.68 -6.04
N ARG A 59 -5.33 -0.87 -5.83
CA ARG A 59 -6.35 0.15 -6.11
C ARG A 59 -6.14 1.40 -5.24
N LEU A 60 -5.71 1.26 -3.99
CA LEU A 60 -5.35 2.42 -3.17
C LEU A 60 -4.22 3.25 -3.77
N CYS A 61 -3.31 2.65 -4.54
CA CYS A 61 -2.33 3.45 -5.28
C CYS A 61 -2.93 4.00 -6.59
N THR A 62 -3.58 3.15 -7.40
CA THR A 62 -3.94 3.51 -8.78
C THR A 62 -5.19 4.39 -8.88
N GLU A 63 -6.10 4.33 -7.92
CA GLU A 63 -7.38 5.05 -7.95
C GLU A 63 -7.37 6.35 -7.12
N THR A 64 -6.29 6.64 -6.36
CA THR A 64 -6.23 7.82 -5.45
C THR A 64 -5.17 8.86 -5.84
N GLY A 65 -4.75 8.88 -7.12
CA GLY A 65 -3.67 9.74 -7.59
C GLY A 65 -2.26 9.30 -7.15
N ASN A 66 -2.15 8.25 -6.34
CA ASN A 66 -0.89 7.71 -5.83
C ASN A 66 -0.25 6.65 -6.75
N GLY A 67 -0.53 6.68 -8.05
CA GLY A 67 -0.15 5.61 -8.99
C GLY A 67 1.36 5.40 -9.17
N LEU A 68 2.19 6.38 -8.78
CA LEU A 68 3.65 6.29 -8.75
C LEU A 68 4.18 5.56 -7.52
N GLU A 69 3.33 5.33 -6.52
CA GLU A 69 3.70 4.83 -5.20
C GLU A 69 3.56 3.30 -5.08
N LEU A 70 3.70 2.61 -6.21
CA LEU A 70 3.86 1.16 -6.30
C LEU A 70 5.29 0.74 -5.90
N HIS A 71 5.63 0.99 -4.64
CA HIS A 71 6.90 0.65 -4.02
C HIS A 71 6.73 -0.45 -2.99
N ALA A 72 7.74 -1.30 -2.81
CA ALA A 72 7.70 -2.38 -1.82
C ALA A 72 7.30 -1.89 -0.41
N ALA A 73 7.93 -0.82 0.08
CA ALA A 73 7.60 -0.25 1.40
C ALA A 73 6.17 0.29 1.48
N THR A 74 5.70 0.98 0.43
CA THR A 74 4.32 1.48 0.35
C THR A 74 3.32 0.33 0.36
N LEU A 75 3.49 -0.66 -0.52
CA LEU A 75 2.57 -1.82 -0.60
C LEU A 75 2.50 -2.57 0.73
N GLN A 76 3.63 -2.73 1.42
CA GLN A 76 3.67 -3.36 2.74
C GLN A 76 2.96 -2.53 3.81
N ALA A 77 3.14 -1.20 3.80
CA ALA A 77 2.48 -0.30 4.75
C ALA A 77 0.97 -0.29 4.53
N LEU A 78 0.51 -0.17 3.29
CA LEU A 78 -0.91 -0.22 2.94
C LEU A 78 -1.52 -1.58 3.30
N SER A 79 -0.84 -2.68 2.98
CA SER A 79 -1.28 -4.02 3.35
C SER A 79 -1.46 -4.15 4.86
N PHE A 80 -0.54 -3.61 5.66
CA PHE A 80 -0.66 -3.63 7.11
C PHE A 80 -1.85 -2.80 7.60
N LEU A 81 -2.02 -1.58 7.09
CA LEU A 81 -3.12 -0.68 7.49
C LEU A 81 -4.51 -1.25 7.16
N ILE A 82 -4.63 -1.94 6.03
CA ILE A 82 -5.85 -2.68 5.67
C ILE A 82 -6.09 -3.84 6.65
N LEU A 83 -5.06 -4.62 6.99
CA LEU A 83 -5.19 -5.77 7.88
C LEU A 83 -5.62 -5.41 9.29
N VAL A 84 -5.16 -4.27 9.80
CA VAL A 84 -5.55 -3.78 11.13
C VAL A 84 -6.85 -2.97 11.08
N GLU A 85 -7.49 -2.89 9.90
CA GLU A 85 -8.74 -2.18 9.65
C GLU A 85 -8.73 -0.76 10.24
N VAL A 86 -7.64 -0.02 9.98
CA VAL A 86 -7.44 1.33 10.56
C VAL A 86 -8.63 2.26 10.32
N ILE A 87 -9.32 2.07 9.18
CA ILE A 87 -10.64 2.62 8.87
C ILE A 87 -11.44 1.58 8.07
N PRO A 88 -12.79 1.67 8.04
CA PRO A 88 -13.63 0.72 7.32
C PRO A 88 -13.27 0.61 5.83
N ILE A 89 -13.15 -0.62 5.33
CA ILE A 89 -12.92 -0.89 3.91
C ILE A 89 -14.16 -0.47 3.12
N GLY A 90 -14.01 0.50 2.22
CA GLY A 90 -15.12 1.08 1.45
C GLY A 90 -14.74 2.43 0.87
N SER A 91 -15.72 3.26 0.54
CA SER A 91 -15.48 4.60 -0.02
C SER A 91 -14.66 5.49 0.93
N ALA A 92 -14.92 5.43 2.24
CA ALA A 92 -14.20 6.20 3.24
C ALA A 92 -12.68 5.94 3.21
N LEU A 93 -12.27 4.71 2.93
CA LEU A 93 -10.86 4.36 2.78
C LEU A 93 -10.24 5.06 1.57
N PHE A 94 -10.88 5.00 0.41
CA PHE A 94 -10.38 5.66 -0.80
C PHE A 94 -10.39 7.18 -0.66
N GLU A 95 -11.46 7.76 -0.13
CA GLU A 95 -11.57 9.20 0.14
C GLU A 95 -10.48 9.70 1.10
N ALA A 96 -10.07 8.88 2.08
CA ALA A 96 -8.96 9.23 2.95
C ALA A 96 -7.63 9.25 2.19
N PHE A 97 -7.38 8.25 1.33
CA PHE A 97 -6.16 8.18 0.52
C PHE A 97 -6.12 9.20 -0.63
N ASP A 98 -7.27 9.67 -1.14
CA ASP A 98 -7.35 10.80 -2.08
C ASP A 98 -6.77 12.09 -1.51
N ARG A 99 -6.81 12.24 -0.18
CA ARG A 99 -6.27 13.42 0.53
C ARG A 99 -4.80 13.26 0.94
N ILE A 100 -4.20 12.08 0.72
CA ILE A 100 -2.85 11.75 1.18
C ILE A 100 -1.90 11.62 -0.01
N ASP A 101 -0.84 12.44 -0.03
CA ASP A 101 0.31 12.23 -0.93
C ASP A 101 1.23 11.15 -0.35
N LEU A 102 1.08 9.90 -0.82
CA LEU A 102 1.91 8.77 -0.39
C LEU A 102 3.38 8.95 -0.78
N GLY A 103 3.67 9.72 -1.83
CA GLY A 103 5.03 10.04 -2.23
C GLY A 103 5.70 10.94 -1.22
N HIS A 104 5.01 11.96 -0.71
CA HIS A 104 5.50 12.80 0.38
C HIS A 104 5.71 11.99 1.65
N VAL A 105 4.71 11.19 2.06
CA VAL A 105 4.81 10.32 3.24
C VAL A 105 6.00 9.37 3.13
N ARG A 106 6.20 8.71 1.99
CA ARG A 106 7.35 7.81 1.79
C ARG A 106 8.67 8.56 1.83
N ARG A 107 8.76 9.79 1.29
CA ARG A 107 9.99 10.60 1.37
C ARG A 107 10.33 10.92 2.83
N LEU A 108 9.35 11.32 3.64
CA LEU A 108 9.55 11.54 5.08
C LEU A 108 9.95 10.23 5.80
N ALA A 109 9.23 9.14 5.57
CA ALA A 109 9.49 7.83 6.17
C ALA A 109 10.90 7.30 5.89
N ARG A 110 11.48 7.63 4.72
CA ARG A 110 12.86 7.27 4.34
C ARG A 110 13.92 8.11 5.07
N ALA A 111 13.59 9.32 5.49
CA ALA A 111 14.49 10.18 6.24
C ALA A 111 14.54 9.84 7.73
N MET A 112 13.57 9.07 8.22
CA MET A 112 13.51 8.60 9.60
C MET A 112 14.36 7.34 9.82
N PRO A 113 14.95 7.12 11.01
CA PRO A 113 15.61 5.88 11.35
C PRO A 113 14.68 4.66 11.24
N GLY A 114 15.24 3.49 10.92
CA GLY A 114 14.50 2.23 10.89
C GLY A 114 13.90 1.88 9.53
N SER A 115 12.90 1.00 9.53
CA SER A 115 12.31 0.47 8.30
C SER A 115 11.31 1.46 7.69
N THR A 116 11.50 1.83 6.43
CA THR A 116 10.58 2.75 5.72
C THR A 116 9.13 2.29 5.79
N LYS A 117 8.84 0.99 5.69
CA LYS A 117 7.45 0.49 5.76
C LYS A 117 6.82 0.74 7.14
N HIS A 118 7.58 0.57 8.23
CA HIS A 118 7.09 0.80 9.59
C HIS A 118 6.91 2.30 9.84
N ASN A 119 7.83 3.12 9.34
CA ASN A 119 7.72 4.58 9.44
C ASN A 119 6.52 5.10 8.64
N MET A 120 6.24 4.53 7.46
CA MET A 120 5.01 4.86 6.71
C MET A 120 3.76 4.49 7.49
N VAL A 121 3.70 3.31 8.10
CA VAL A 121 2.57 2.92 8.97
C VAL A 121 2.40 3.92 10.11
N ALA A 122 3.49 4.27 10.81
CA ALA A 122 3.45 5.20 11.94
C ALA A 122 2.98 6.62 11.54
N LEU A 123 3.31 7.07 10.32
CA LEU A 123 2.84 8.36 9.80
C LEU A 123 1.39 8.31 9.33
N LEU A 124 1.00 7.24 8.63
CA LEU A 124 -0.33 7.11 8.02
C LEU A 124 -1.42 6.79 9.04
N TYR A 125 -1.12 5.99 10.06
CA TYR A 125 -2.11 5.58 11.04
C TYR A 125 -2.85 6.78 11.67
N PRO A 126 -2.18 7.78 12.29
CA PRO A 126 -2.87 8.93 12.87
C PRO A 126 -3.59 9.81 11.82
N MET A 127 -3.12 9.82 10.56
CA MET A 127 -3.81 10.54 9.48
C MET A 127 -5.15 9.87 9.12
N LEU A 128 -5.25 8.55 9.31
CA LEU A 128 -6.43 7.76 8.99
C LEU A 128 -7.40 7.67 10.19
N THR A 129 -6.90 7.56 11.41
CA THR A 129 -7.75 7.48 12.63
C THR A 129 -8.14 8.84 13.21
N GLY A 130 -7.52 9.93 12.75
CA GLY A 130 -7.64 11.24 13.39
C GLY A 130 -6.83 11.37 14.68
N THR A 131 -6.98 12.51 15.37
CA THR A 131 -6.18 12.89 16.55
C THR A 131 -6.63 12.25 17.87
N ALA A 132 -7.75 11.53 17.91
CA ALA A 132 -8.34 10.99 19.14
C ALA A 132 -7.60 9.74 19.68
N MET A 133 -6.38 9.46 19.21
CA MET A 133 -5.70 8.17 19.35
C MET A 133 -5.41 7.75 20.80
N PHE A 134 -5.58 8.65 21.78
CA PHE A 134 -5.46 8.38 23.22
C PHE A 134 -6.40 9.23 24.08
N GLU A 135 -7.52 9.73 23.51
CA GLU A 135 -8.50 10.46 24.31
C GLU A 135 -9.18 9.49 25.30
N LYS A 136 -9.10 9.79 26.60
CA LYS A 136 -9.88 9.05 27.61
C LYS A 136 -11.37 9.26 27.29
N ALA A 137 -12.10 8.17 27.10
CA ALA A 137 -13.56 8.23 27.11
C ALA A 137 -13.99 8.91 28.42
N ALA A 138 -14.81 9.96 28.33
CA ALA A 138 -15.41 10.58 29.50
C ALA A 138 -16.24 9.49 30.22
N ALA A 139 -15.94 9.29 31.51
CA ALA A 139 -16.63 8.35 32.38
C ALA A 139 -18.07 8.79 32.67
#